data_AF-A0AAU0TJH3-F1
#
_entry.id   AF-A0AAU0TJH3-F1
#
_cell.length_a   1.000
_cell.length_b   1.000
_cell.length_c   1.000
_cell.angle_alpha   90.00
_cell.angle_beta   90.00
_cell.angle_gamma   90.00
#
_symmetry.space_group_name_H-M   'P 1'
#
loop_
_entity.id
_entity.type
_entity.pdbx_description
1 polymer ?
#
loop_
_entity_poly.entity_id
_entity_poly.type
_entity_poly.pdbx_seq_one_letter_code
_entity_poly.pdbx_strand_id
1 'polypeptide(L)'
;MKEKDVVSILKEQGWVCSKDEVGDYFCVTDVGGVQLQVIPSVGKRSDHFRVSLMPSISSKEFSEAVSLILGDGGSNAPIIVSNEAPEKLSDFSSDDVIRLSEKAMSWARSQSIEEGLTVYRQLPTDVKGAMPIRHLAALAIAGDTGCLDEYKKNFEKGDRLGFVPYITSDMIDRALMIAKKNK
;
A
#
# COMPACT_ATOMS: atom_id res chain seq x y z
N MET A 1 0.86 -9.92 25.98
CA MET A 1 0.83 -8.82 24.99
C MET A 1 -0.29 -9.05 23.99
N LYS A 2 -0.93 -7.97 23.51
CA LYS A 2 -1.94 -7.90 22.43
C LYS A 2 -1.57 -6.77 21.46
N GLU A 3 -2.30 -6.62 20.36
CA GLU A 3 -2.05 -5.61 19.31
C GLU A 3 -1.95 -4.19 19.87
N LYS A 4 -2.82 -3.81 20.80
CA LYS A 4 -2.78 -2.48 21.43
C LYS A 4 -1.47 -2.21 22.18
N ASP A 5 -0.85 -3.25 22.74
CA ASP A 5 0.40 -3.13 23.49
C ASP A 5 1.55 -2.94 22.49
N VAL A 6 1.53 -3.67 21.37
CA VAL A 6 2.46 -3.50 20.23
C VAL A 6 2.38 -2.07 19.69
N VAL A 7 1.17 -1.54 19.51
CA VAL A 7 0.95 -0.16 19.05
C VAL A 7 1.52 0.86 20.03
N SER A 8 1.35 0.67 21.35
CA SER A 8 1.95 1.56 22.35
C SER A 8 3.47 1.58 22.26
N ILE A 9 4.10 0.41 22.12
CA ILE A 9 5.55 0.30 21.96
C ILE A 9 6.02 0.99 20.67
N LEU A 10 5.33 0.79 19.55
CA LEU A 10 5.68 1.44 18.29
C LEU A 10 5.56 2.97 18.38
N LYS A 11 4.54 3.50 19.10
CA LYS A 11 4.42 4.94 19.36
C LYS A 11 5.60 5.48 20.17
N GLU A 12 6.08 4.73 21.16
CA GLU A 12 7.29 5.08 21.93
C GLU A 12 8.55 5.10 21.04
N GLN A 13 8.58 4.29 19.97
CA GLN A 13 9.62 4.31 18.94
C GLN A 13 9.41 5.39 17.86
N GLY A 14 8.44 6.30 18.03
CA GLY A 14 8.19 7.42 17.13
C GLY A 14 7.28 7.12 15.94
N TRP A 15 6.64 5.95 15.90
CA TRP A 15 5.67 5.62 14.84
C TRP A 15 4.36 6.36 15.02
N VAL A 16 3.74 6.76 13.90
CA VAL A 16 2.40 7.34 13.89
C VAL A 16 1.39 6.21 13.71
N CYS A 17 0.60 5.92 14.74
CA CYS A 17 -0.37 4.83 14.70
C CYS A 17 -1.82 5.31 14.79
N SER A 18 -2.69 4.71 13.99
CA SER A 18 -4.13 4.98 13.94
C SER A 18 -4.91 3.66 13.79
N LYS A 19 -6.21 3.79 13.57
CA LYS A 19 -7.10 2.70 13.14
C LYS A 19 -7.65 2.99 11.76
N ASP A 20 -7.86 1.94 10.98
CA ASP A 20 -8.61 2.04 9.73
C ASP A 20 -10.13 2.06 9.99
N GLU A 21 -10.90 2.06 8.91
CA GLU A 21 -12.36 2.15 8.94
C GLU A 21 -13.03 0.95 9.62
N VAL A 22 -12.37 -0.22 9.62
CA VAL A 22 -12.88 -1.45 10.26
C VAL A 22 -12.35 -1.63 11.69
N GLY A 23 -11.47 -0.73 12.14
CA GLY A 23 -10.95 -0.67 13.49
C GLY A 23 -9.62 -1.38 13.70
N ASP A 24 -8.99 -1.87 12.63
CA ASP A 24 -7.68 -2.50 12.66
C ASP A 24 -6.59 -1.46 12.85
N TYR A 25 -5.61 -1.80 13.70
CA TYR A 25 -4.47 -0.91 13.94
C TYR A 25 -3.52 -0.90 12.76
N PHE A 26 -3.00 0.27 12.44
CA PHE A 26 -1.83 0.41 11.59
C PHE A 26 -0.89 1.47 12.16
N CYS A 27 0.40 1.34 11.87
CA CYS A 27 1.44 2.30 12.23
C CYS A 27 2.26 2.65 11.01
N VAL A 28 2.65 3.91 10.89
CA VAL A 28 3.42 4.44 9.75
C VAL A 28 4.67 5.16 10.25
N THR A 29 5.76 5.04 9.48
CA THR A 29 6.98 5.84 9.65
C THR A 29 7.62 6.13 8.29
N ASP A 30 8.48 7.13 8.22
CA ASP A 30 9.34 7.38 7.06
C ASP A 30 10.65 6.61 7.20
N VAL A 31 11.07 5.92 6.14
CA VAL A 31 12.34 5.21 6.09
C VAL A 31 13.09 5.64 4.83
N GLY A 32 13.76 6.79 4.91
CA GLY A 32 14.59 7.27 3.79
C GLY A 32 13.77 7.74 2.61
N GLY A 33 12.66 8.44 2.86
CA GLY A 33 11.73 8.92 1.82
C GLY A 33 10.71 7.87 1.35
N VAL A 34 10.76 6.66 1.91
CA VAL A 34 9.77 5.60 1.70
C VAL A 34 8.80 5.57 2.87
N GLN A 35 7.50 5.57 2.59
CA GLN A 35 6.47 5.44 3.62
C GLN A 35 6.30 3.97 3.97
N LEU A 36 6.76 3.56 5.15
CA LEU A 36 6.59 2.21 5.69
C LEU A 36 5.36 2.16 6.59
N GLN A 37 4.43 1.26 6.27
CA GLN A 37 3.28 0.94 7.11
C GLN A 37 3.40 -0.49 7.64
N VAL A 38 3.03 -0.69 8.90
CA VAL A 38 2.87 -2.00 9.54
C VAL A 38 1.47 -2.17 10.10
N ILE A 39 0.93 -3.38 10.01
CA ILE A 39 -0.35 -3.80 10.58
C ILE A 39 -0.04 -4.92 11.59
N PRO A 40 -0.03 -4.61 12.90
CA PRO A 40 0.30 -5.60 13.92
C PRO A 40 -0.83 -6.65 14.08
N SER A 41 -0.45 -7.92 14.12
CA SER A 41 -1.33 -9.06 14.40
C SER A 41 -0.71 -9.93 15.49
N VAL A 42 -1.48 -10.26 16.54
CA VAL A 42 -1.01 -11.05 17.70
C VAL A 42 -1.98 -12.18 18.01
N GLY A 43 -1.66 -13.39 17.56
CA GLY A 43 -2.41 -14.60 17.87
C GLY A 43 -1.81 -15.38 19.04
N LYS A 44 -2.46 -15.40 20.21
CA LYS A 44 -2.02 -16.25 21.35
C LYS A 44 -2.49 -17.70 21.19
N ARG A 45 -1.57 -18.66 21.35
CA ARG A 45 -1.82 -20.11 21.46
C ARG A 45 -1.44 -20.61 22.86
N SER A 46 -1.64 -21.90 23.11
CA SER A 46 -1.36 -22.51 24.43
C SER A 46 0.13 -22.51 24.78
N ASP A 47 1.00 -22.58 23.78
CA ASP A 47 2.44 -22.78 23.89
C ASP A 47 3.28 -21.66 23.23
N HIS A 48 2.67 -20.80 22.43
CA HIS A 48 3.37 -19.70 21.74
C HIS A 48 2.43 -18.55 21.34
N PHE A 49 3.03 -17.45 20.92
CA PHE A 49 2.41 -16.36 20.17
C PHE A 49 2.73 -16.49 18.69
N ARG A 50 1.80 -16.09 17.82
CA ARG A 50 2.03 -15.82 16.41
C ARG A 50 1.96 -14.31 16.21
N VAL A 51 3.08 -13.71 15.84
CA VAL A 51 3.21 -12.25 15.75
C VAL A 51 3.64 -11.85 14.34
N SER A 52 2.96 -10.87 13.76
CA SER A 52 3.38 -10.24 12.50
C SER A 52 3.15 -8.74 12.55
N LEU A 53 3.99 -7.99 11.84
CA LEU A 53 3.79 -6.58 11.55
C LEU A 53 3.31 -6.32 10.11
N MET A 54 3.21 -7.36 9.27
CA MET A 54 2.74 -7.28 7.88
C MET A 54 3.19 -6.00 7.13
N PRO A 55 4.51 -5.77 7.00
CA PRO A 55 5.00 -4.50 6.52
C PRO A 55 4.67 -4.29 5.04
N SER A 56 4.36 -3.05 4.69
CA SER A 56 4.15 -2.60 3.32
C SER A 56 4.78 -1.23 3.12
N ILE A 57 5.23 -0.95 1.90
CA ILE A 57 5.83 0.34 1.57
C ILE A 57 5.07 1.02 0.44
N SER A 58 5.10 2.36 0.47
CA SER A 58 4.58 3.23 -0.57
C SER A 58 5.44 4.48 -0.72
N SER A 59 5.06 5.33 -1.66
CA SER A 59 5.48 6.73 -1.71
C SER A 59 4.27 7.63 -1.47
N LYS A 60 4.56 8.84 -0.97
CA LYS A 60 3.53 9.87 -0.80
C LYS A 60 2.84 10.20 -2.13
N GLU A 61 3.65 10.39 -3.19
CA GLU A 61 3.16 10.68 -4.53
C GLU A 61 2.20 9.59 -5.05
N PHE A 62 2.53 8.32 -4.82
CA PHE A 62 1.68 7.22 -5.26
C PHE A 62 0.36 7.13 -4.50
N SER A 63 0.41 7.26 -3.18
CA SER A 63 -0.80 7.26 -2.36
C SER A 63 -1.71 8.43 -2.73
N GLU A 64 -1.15 9.63 -2.94
CA GLU A 64 -1.91 10.81 -3.39
C GLU A 64 -2.54 10.61 -4.77
N ALA A 65 -1.80 10.02 -5.73
CA ALA A 65 -2.35 9.72 -7.04
C ALA A 65 -3.53 8.72 -6.96
N VAL A 66 -3.42 7.69 -6.12
CA VAL A 66 -4.50 6.73 -5.88
C VAL A 66 -5.73 7.42 -5.31
N SER A 67 -5.58 8.22 -4.24
CA SER A 67 -6.70 8.92 -3.61
C SER A 67 -7.37 9.92 -4.56
N LEU A 68 -6.58 10.68 -5.33
CA LEU A 68 -7.10 11.59 -6.34
C LEU A 68 -7.89 10.84 -7.42
N ILE A 69 -7.37 9.71 -7.92
CA ILE A 69 -8.06 8.90 -8.93
C ILE A 69 -9.34 8.30 -8.36
N LEU A 70 -9.36 7.83 -7.11
CA LEU A 70 -10.57 7.32 -6.47
C LEU A 70 -11.61 8.42 -6.21
N GLY A 71 -11.14 9.65 -5.97
CA GLY A 71 -12.00 10.75 -5.57
C GLY A 71 -12.33 10.72 -4.07
N ASP A 72 -11.49 10.06 -3.27
CA ASP A 72 -11.59 10.02 -1.82
C ASP A 72 -10.39 10.72 -1.16
N GLY A 73 -10.50 10.97 0.15
CA GLY A 73 -9.37 11.45 0.96
C GLY A 73 -8.43 10.32 1.37
N GLY A 74 -8.31 9.28 0.53
CA GLY A 74 -7.83 7.94 0.88
C GLY A 74 -6.46 7.87 1.57
N SER A 75 -6.27 6.75 2.27
CA SER A 75 -5.08 6.42 3.04
C SER A 75 -3.89 5.94 2.20
N ASN A 76 -2.81 5.56 2.88
CA ASN A 76 -1.62 4.94 2.27
C ASN A 76 -1.99 3.75 1.37
N ALA A 77 -1.62 3.83 0.08
CA ALA A 77 -1.83 2.78 -0.90
C ALA A 77 -0.54 1.98 -1.09
N PRO A 78 -0.47 0.68 -0.76
CA PRO A 78 0.80 -0.04 -0.77
C PRO A 78 1.29 -0.33 -2.20
N ILE A 79 2.60 -0.19 -2.41
CA ILE A 79 3.32 -0.56 -3.64
C ILE A 79 3.90 -1.96 -3.49
N ILE A 80 4.62 -2.22 -2.41
CA ILE A 80 5.20 -3.53 -2.11
C ILE A 80 4.71 -3.98 -0.73
N VAL A 81 4.30 -5.24 -0.61
CA VAL A 81 3.80 -5.85 0.62
C VAL A 81 4.66 -7.07 0.94
N SER A 82 5.12 -7.18 2.17
CA SER A 82 5.77 -8.40 2.66
C SER A 82 4.71 -9.43 3.03
N ASN A 83 4.84 -10.62 2.47
CA ASN A 83 3.97 -11.77 2.76
C ASN A 83 4.65 -12.78 3.70
N GLU A 84 5.58 -12.32 4.55
CA GLU A 84 6.22 -13.18 5.54
C GLU A 84 5.18 -13.77 6.51
N ALA A 85 5.33 -15.07 6.80
CA ALA A 85 4.49 -15.73 7.78
C ALA A 85 4.74 -15.16 9.19
N PRO A 86 3.71 -15.12 10.07
CA PRO A 86 3.89 -14.68 11.45
C PRO A 86 4.98 -15.48 12.18
N GLU A 87 5.83 -14.79 12.93
CA GLU A 87 6.86 -15.41 13.76
C GLU A 87 6.22 -16.12 14.96
N LYS A 88 6.71 -17.31 15.29
CA LYS A 88 6.30 -18.06 16.48
C LYS A 88 7.24 -17.73 17.63
N LEU A 89 6.70 -17.16 18.70
CA LEU A 89 7.48 -16.77 19.87
C LEU A 89 6.93 -17.49 21.12
N SER A 90 7.78 -18.22 21.84
CA SER A 90 7.36 -18.93 23.07
C SER A 90 6.94 -17.97 24.18
N ASP A 91 7.56 -16.80 24.23
CA ASP A 91 7.14 -15.63 25.00
C ASP A 91 7.15 -14.40 24.09
N PHE A 92 6.41 -13.34 24.44
CA PHE A 92 6.32 -12.14 23.61
C PHE A 92 6.45 -10.86 24.45
N SER A 93 7.58 -10.19 24.23
CA SER A 93 8.04 -9.02 24.99
C SER A 93 8.15 -7.75 24.13
N SER A 94 8.48 -6.62 24.77
CA SER A 94 8.73 -5.36 24.06
C SER A 94 9.94 -5.44 23.13
N ASP A 95 10.97 -6.19 23.52
CA ASP A 95 12.20 -6.34 22.74
C ASP A 95 11.92 -7.05 21.42
N ASP A 96 10.97 -7.98 21.41
CA ASP A 96 10.49 -8.61 20.18
C ASP A 96 9.79 -7.63 19.25
N VAL A 97 8.99 -6.70 19.79
CA VAL A 97 8.34 -5.66 18.99
C VAL A 97 9.37 -4.73 18.36
N ILE A 98 10.37 -4.31 19.14
CA ILE A 98 11.47 -3.47 18.64
C ILE A 98 12.22 -4.20 17.53
N ARG A 99 12.64 -5.45 17.78
CA ARG A 99 13.32 -6.29 16.78
C ARG A 99 12.51 -6.47 15.49
N LEU A 100 11.21 -6.73 15.61
CA LEU A 100 10.32 -6.86 14.45
C LEU A 100 10.18 -5.53 13.69
N SER A 101 10.14 -4.40 14.39
CA SER A 101 10.09 -3.07 13.76
C SER A 101 11.39 -2.73 13.02
N GLU A 102 12.55 -3.08 13.59
CA GLU A 102 13.85 -2.92 12.95
C GLU A 102 13.99 -3.80 11.72
N LYS A 103 13.52 -5.06 11.81
CA LYS A 103 13.43 -5.97 10.66
C LYS A 103 12.55 -5.38 9.55
N ALA A 104 11.38 -4.82 9.89
CA ALA A 104 10.51 -4.16 8.91
C ALA A 104 11.17 -2.93 8.26
N MET A 105 11.90 -2.11 9.04
CA MET A 105 12.65 -0.97 8.51
C MET A 105 13.81 -1.41 7.59
N SER A 106 14.55 -2.46 7.97
CA SER A 106 15.62 -3.02 7.15
C SER A 106 15.07 -3.60 5.84
N TRP A 107 13.97 -4.34 5.93
CA TRP A 107 13.24 -4.83 4.76
C TRP A 107 12.83 -3.68 3.85
N ALA A 108 12.20 -2.63 4.37
CA ALA A 108 11.78 -1.47 3.59
C ALA A 108 12.94 -0.80 2.84
N ARG A 109 14.09 -0.60 3.50
CA ARG A 109 15.30 -0.02 2.88
C ARG A 109 15.89 -0.85 1.74
N SER A 110 15.63 -2.16 1.75
CA SER A 110 16.12 -3.06 0.70
C SER A 110 15.24 -3.11 -0.54
N GLN A 111 14.06 -2.48 -0.52
CA GLN A 111 13.12 -2.50 -1.63
C GLN A 111 13.33 -1.33 -2.60
N SER A 112 12.96 -1.53 -3.87
CA SER A 112 12.89 -0.48 -4.88
C SER A 112 11.44 -0.08 -5.15
N ILE A 113 11.09 1.18 -4.86
CA ILE A 113 9.76 1.73 -5.19
C ILE A 113 9.50 1.67 -6.70
N GLU A 114 10.51 1.97 -7.52
CA GLU A 114 10.37 2.00 -8.97
C GLU A 114 10.10 0.61 -9.57
N GLU A 115 10.75 -0.42 -9.03
CA GLU A 115 10.46 -1.81 -9.44
C GLU A 115 9.02 -2.19 -9.08
N GLY A 116 8.55 -1.82 -7.89
CA GLY A 116 7.17 -2.03 -7.47
C GLY A 116 6.15 -1.30 -8.35
N LEU A 117 6.42 -0.03 -8.72
CA LEU A 117 5.58 0.73 -9.64
C LEU A 117 5.58 0.13 -11.05
N THR A 118 6.71 -0.41 -11.50
CA THR A 118 6.81 -1.13 -12.78
C THR A 118 5.85 -2.30 -12.84
N VAL A 119 5.74 -3.09 -11.75
CA VAL A 119 4.79 -4.19 -11.67
C VAL A 119 3.36 -3.70 -11.87
N TYR A 120 2.98 -2.59 -11.22
CA TYR A 120 1.64 -2.02 -11.39
C TYR A 120 1.37 -1.52 -12.81
N ARG A 121 2.34 -0.89 -13.48
CA ARG A 121 2.19 -0.45 -14.88
C ARG A 121 1.97 -1.62 -15.85
N GLN A 122 2.50 -2.79 -15.53
CA GLN A 122 2.39 -3.99 -16.37
C GLN A 122 1.16 -4.85 -16.08
N LEU A 123 0.34 -4.49 -15.07
CA LEU A 123 -0.87 -5.26 -14.76
C LEU A 123 -1.84 -5.25 -15.94
N PRO A 124 -2.50 -6.39 -16.23
CA PRO A 124 -3.60 -6.40 -17.17
C PRO A 124 -4.80 -5.65 -16.57
N THR A 125 -5.66 -5.16 -17.43
CA THR A 125 -6.84 -4.34 -17.06
C THR A 125 -7.91 -5.13 -16.31
N ASP A 126 -7.91 -6.46 -16.41
CA ASP A 126 -8.92 -7.34 -15.80
C ASP A 126 -8.58 -7.83 -14.38
N VAL A 127 -7.48 -7.35 -13.79
CA VAL A 127 -7.09 -7.63 -12.40
C VAL A 127 -8.18 -7.20 -11.41
N LYS A 128 -8.24 -7.89 -10.27
CA LYS A 128 -9.32 -7.73 -9.28
C LYS A 128 -8.89 -6.89 -8.07
N GLY A 129 -9.87 -6.55 -7.23
CA GLY A 129 -9.65 -5.76 -6.02
C GLY A 129 -9.21 -4.34 -6.35
N ALA A 130 -8.31 -3.78 -5.55
CA ALA A 130 -7.80 -2.40 -5.72
C ALA A 130 -6.76 -2.26 -6.84
N MET A 131 -6.31 -3.37 -7.45
CA MET A 131 -5.20 -3.38 -8.40
C MET A 131 -5.42 -2.52 -9.65
N PRO A 132 -6.62 -2.44 -10.26
CA PRO A 132 -6.83 -1.58 -11.42
C PRO A 132 -6.60 -0.09 -11.14
N ILE A 133 -6.91 0.39 -9.93
CA ILE A 133 -6.61 1.77 -9.53
C ILE A 133 -5.11 1.98 -9.36
N ARG A 134 -4.42 1.01 -8.75
CA ARG A 134 -2.96 1.06 -8.58
C ARG A 134 -2.24 1.06 -9.93
N HIS A 135 -2.76 0.31 -10.91
CA HIS A 135 -2.32 0.36 -12.29
C HIS A 135 -2.47 1.76 -12.89
N LEU A 136 -3.67 2.35 -12.82
CA LEU A 136 -3.90 3.72 -13.33
C LEU A 136 -2.99 4.76 -12.64
N ALA A 137 -2.82 4.68 -11.32
CA ALA A 137 -1.96 5.58 -10.57
C ALA A 137 -0.48 5.44 -10.96
N ALA A 138 -0.01 4.20 -11.18
CA ALA A 138 1.37 3.96 -11.58
C ALA A 138 1.66 4.46 -13.01
N LEU A 139 0.71 4.30 -13.95
CA LEU A 139 0.78 4.91 -15.28
C LEU A 139 0.78 6.44 -15.20
N ALA A 140 -0.08 6.99 -14.34
CA ALA A 140 -0.21 8.42 -14.17
C ALA A 140 1.08 9.06 -13.65
N ILE A 141 1.69 8.50 -12.62
CA ILE A 141 2.95 9.02 -12.07
C ILE A 141 4.09 8.94 -13.08
N ALA A 142 4.13 7.86 -13.87
CA ALA A 142 5.10 7.69 -14.94
C ALA A 142 4.86 8.60 -16.16
N GLY A 143 3.78 9.39 -16.18
CA GLY A 143 3.46 10.28 -17.28
C GLY A 143 3.02 9.56 -18.55
N ASP A 144 2.55 8.30 -18.46
CA ASP A 144 2.13 7.50 -19.61
C ASP A 144 0.75 7.93 -20.13
N THR A 145 0.74 9.11 -20.75
CA THR A 145 -0.47 9.66 -21.37
C THR A 145 -0.93 8.80 -22.54
N GLY A 146 -0.03 8.08 -23.21
CA GLY A 146 -0.36 7.28 -24.39
C GLY A 146 -1.30 6.12 -24.05
N CYS A 147 -0.91 5.31 -23.06
CA CYS A 147 -1.72 4.20 -22.58
C CYS A 147 -3.06 4.69 -22.00
N LEU A 148 -3.02 5.73 -21.15
CA LEU A 148 -4.23 6.28 -20.53
C LEU A 148 -5.21 6.89 -21.56
N ASP A 149 -4.72 7.58 -22.59
CA ASP A 149 -5.56 8.11 -23.68
C ASP A 149 -6.22 6.99 -24.49
N GLU A 150 -5.53 5.87 -24.69
CA GLU A 150 -6.09 4.69 -25.35
C GLU A 150 -7.21 4.05 -24.51
N TYR A 151 -7.02 3.91 -23.20
CA TYR A 151 -8.07 3.43 -22.30
C TYR A 151 -9.30 4.34 -22.35
N LYS A 152 -9.10 5.65 -22.30
CA LYS A 152 -10.19 6.64 -22.38
C LYS A 152 -11.01 6.47 -23.66
N LYS A 153 -10.34 6.40 -24.82
CA LYS A 153 -11.00 6.23 -26.13
C LYS A 153 -11.79 4.92 -26.23
N ASN A 154 -11.31 3.83 -25.64
CA ASN A 154 -12.05 2.57 -25.64
C ASN A 154 -13.30 2.67 -24.76
N PHE A 155 -13.19 3.28 -23.56
CA PHE A 155 -14.33 3.52 -22.69
C PHE A 155 -15.43 4.35 -23.37
N GLU A 156 -15.05 5.37 -24.14
CA GLU A 156 -16.00 6.20 -24.92
C GLU A 156 -16.74 5.41 -26.01
N LYS A 157 -16.12 4.34 -26.54
CA LYS A 157 -16.74 3.41 -27.51
C LYS A 157 -17.58 2.32 -26.84
N GLY A 158 -17.64 2.30 -25.50
CA GLY A 158 -18.31 1.26 -24.72
C GLY A 158 -17.47 0.00 -24.49
N ASP A 159 -16.21 -0.03 -24.93
CA ASP A 159 -15.27 -1.11 -24.63
C ASP A 159 -14.50 -0.79 -23.34
N ARG A 160 -14.77 -1.58 -22.29
CA ARG A 160 -14.14 -1.40 -20.98
C ARG A 160 -12.81 -2.14 -20.87
N LEU A 161 -12.32 -2.81 -21.92
CA LEU A 161 -11.05 -3.54 -21.92
C LEU A 161 -10.93 -4.56 -20.77
N GLY A 162 -12.04 -5.11 -20.27
CA GLY A 162 -12.02 -6.03 -19.13
C GLY A 162 -11.86 -5.39 -17.75
N PHE A 163 -11.73 -4.05 -17.65
CA PHE A 163 -11.73 -3.36 -16.36
C PHE A 163 -12.94 -3.72 -15.52
N VAL A 164 -12.69 -3.98 -14.24
CA VAL A 164 -13.73 -4.25 -13.24
C VAL A 164 -14.79 -3.13 -13.21
N PRO A 165 -16.05 -3.43 -12.84
CA PRO A 165 -17.16 -2.49 -13.01
C PRO A 165 -17.00 -1.14 -12.33
N TYR A 166 -16.27 -1.08 -11.21
CA TYR A 166 -16.14 0.16 -10.44
C TYR A 166 -15.19 1.19 -11.09
N ILE A 167 -14.35 0.79 -12.04
CA ILE A 167 -13.47 1.73 -12.76
C ILE A 167 -14.32 2.56 -13.72
N THR A 168 -14.25 3.88 -13.60
CA THR A 168 -15.06 4.78 -14.43
C THR A 168 -14.19 5.53 -15.43
N SER A 169 -14.83 6.09 -16.46
CA SER A 169 -14.15 6.96 -17.42
C SER A 169 -13.59 8.22 -16.75
N ASP A 170 -14.28 8.74 -15.72
CA ASP A 170 -13.83 9.87 -14.90
C ASP A 170 -12.56 9.55 -14.10
N MET A 171 -12.40 8.32 -13.59
CA MET A 171 -11.16 7.89 -12.95
C MET A 171 -9.98 7.91 -13.93
N ILE A 172 -10.19 7.53 -15.19
CA ILE A 172 -9.17 7.60 -16.25
C ILE A 172 -8.84 9.06 -16.57
N ASP A 173 -9.83 9.96 -16.61
CA ASP A 173 -9.60 11.39 -16.80
C ASP A 173 -8.73 11.97 -15.68
N ARG A 174 -8.99 11.58 -14.41
CA ARG A 174 -8.16 11.99 -13.27
C ARG A 174 -6.73 11.46 -13.39
N ALA A 175 -6.54 10.22 -13.82
CA ALA A 175 -5.22 9.67 -14.08
C ALA A 175 -4.49 10.45 -15.19
N LEU A 176 -5.18 10.79 -16.29
CA LEU A 176 -4.63 11.61 -17.37
C LEU A 176 -4.24 13.02 -16.92
N MET A 177 -5.03 13.65 -16.04
CA MET A 177 -4.71 14.96 -15.48
C MET A 177 -3.42 14.93 -14.64
N ILE A 178 -3.20 13.86 -13.88
CA ILE A 178 -1.95 13.64 -13.13
C ILE A 178 -0.79 13.43 -14.11
N ALA A 179 -0.95 12.52 -15.09
CA ALA A 179 0.09 12.21 -16.07
C ALA A 179 0.60 13.43 -16.85
N LYS A 180 -0.31 14.35 -17.19
CA LYS A 180 0.03 15.58 -17.92
C LYS A 180 0.80 16.60 -17.07
N LYS A 181 0.70 16.54 -15.75
CA LYS A 181 1.46 17.41 -14.83
C LYS A 181 2.89 16.90 -14.59
N ASN A 182 3.11 15.60 -14.77
CA ASN A 182 4.40 14.94 -14.56
C ASN A 182 5.26 14.87 -15.85
N LYS A 183 4.89 15.61 -16.90
CA LYS A 183 5.63 15.73 -18.17
C LYS A 183 6.63 16.88 -18.17
#